data_AF-A0A5C6RH50-F1
#
_entry.id   AF-A0A5C6RH50-F1
#
_cell.length_a   1.000
_cell.length_b   1.000
_cell.length_c   1.000
_cell.angle_alpha   90.00
_cell.angle_beta   90.00
_cell.angle_gamma   90.00
#
_symmetry.space_group_name_H-M   'P 1'
#
loop_
_entity.id
_entity.type
_entity.pdbx_description
1 polymer ?
#
loop_
_entity_poly.entity_id
_entity_poly.type
_entity_poly.pdbx_seq_one_letter_code
_entity_poly.pdbx_strand_id
1 'polypeptide(L)'
;MKVLEPTVFEVRQDKTDLQIKALRERREQQAEALEALRHAVCKLYRKESVLYADIEQFLLFSHNPQTNFWMERSKLREKIKQEAFGLWLKLEGGKLKIKPEFAESALGFVPDEVQGLTEAWEAVDKLGTENPRRYWSDTAQQFKTVPVTATEQNEIERRNTMMVHKPELKPIIEKLRQEVQLLNLSNIYHDAGINMAKIRQTRPELVPFLGRKDVGTVKGLKTTEFFLNEKMLLHSANPDYKAFDEQ
;
A
#
# COMPACT_ATOMS: atom_id res chain seq x y z
N MET A 1 19.12 -10.14 -36.48
CA MET A 1 19.01 -8.82 -35.84
C MET A 1 19.66 -8.92 -34.48
N LYS A 2 20.68 -8.11 -34.17
CA LYS A 2 21.20 -8.04 -32.79
C LYS A 2 20.11 -7.45 -31.93
N VAL A 3 19.68 -8.15 -30.88
CA VAL A 3 18.81 -7.61 -29.85
C VAL A 3 19.59 -6.44 -29.24
N LEU A 4 19.13 -5.21 -29.49
CA LEU A 4 19.74 -4.04 -28.87
C LEU A 4 19.47 -4.14 -27.37
N GLU A 5 20.54 -4.26 -26.59
CA GLU A 5 20.42 -4.29 -25.14
C GLU A 5 19.85 -2.94 -24.67
N PRO A 6 18.79 -2.96 -23.84
CA PRO A 6 18.23 -1.73 -23.30
C PRO A 6 19.31 -1.00 -22.48
N THR A 7 19.36 0.31 -22.63
CA THR A 7 20.37 1.17 -21.98
C THR A 7 19.75 1.96 -20.85
N VAL A 8 20.48 2.11 -19.74
CA VAL A 8 20.04 2.92 -18.60
C VAL A 8 20.00 4.39 -19.01
N PHE A 9 18.85 5.01 -18.82
CA PHE A 9 18.62 6.42 -19.10
C PHE A 9 18.67 7.27 -17.84
N GLU A 10 18.01 6.83 -16.77
CA GLU A 10 17.90 7.57 -15.51
C GLU A 10 17.67 6.60 -14.35
N VAL A 11 18.32 6.84 -13.21
CA VAL A 11 18.03 6.17 -11.95
C VAL A 11 17.29 7.16 -11.05
N ARG A 12 16.07 6.82 -10.63
CA ARG A 12 15.21 7.72 -9.85
C ARG A 12 15.38 7.52 -8.35
N GLN A 13 16.50 7.97 -7.82
CA GLN A 13 16.84 7.82 -6.40
C GLN A 13 15.77 8.42 -5.49
N ASP A 14 15.26 9.62 -5.78
CA ASP A 14 14.18 10.24 -4.97
C ASP A 14 12.92 9.35 -4.87
N LYS A 15 12.54 8.69 -5.97
CA LYS A 15 11.39 7.77 -5.97
C LYS A 15 11.69 6.50 -5.17
N THR A 16 12.90 5.97 -5.30
CA THR A 16 13.38 4.83 -4.53
C THR A 16 13.35 5.11 -3.04
N ASP A 17 13.88 6.26 -2.61
CA ASP A 17 13.92 6.65 -1.21
C ASP A 17 12.51 6.85 -0.62
N LEU A 18 11.63 7.51 -1.37
CA LEU A 18 10.22 7.69 -0.96
C LEU A 18 9.50 6.35 -0.81
N GLN A 19 9.69 5.43 -1.76
CA GLN A 19 9.07 4.09 -1.69
C GLN A 19 9.62 3.26 -0.54
N ILE A 20 10.94 3.27 -0.32
CA ILE A 20 11.57 2.57 0.82
C ILE A 20 11.07 3.15 2.14
N LYS A 21 10.94 4.47 2.26
CA LYS A 21 10.41 5.12 3.46
C LYS A 21 8.96 4.73 3.72
N ALA A 22 8.09 4.85 2.71
CA ALA A 22 6.69 4.45 2.83
C ALA A 22 6.53 2.97 3.19
N LEU A 23 7.39 2.11 2.63
CA LEU A 23 7.42 0.69 2.94
C LEU A 23 7.79 0.44 4.40
N ARG A 24 8.81 1.13 4.93
CA ARG A 24 9.22 1.03 6.34
C ARG A 24 8.09 1.46 7.28
N GLU A 25 7.48 2.61 7.03
CA GLU A 25 6.37 3.14 7.83
C GLU A 25 5.18 2.18 7.85
N ARG A 26 4.86 1.56 6.70
CA ARG A 26 3.79 0.57 6.64
C ARG A 26 4.10 -0.69 7.43
N ARG A 27 5.32 -1.23 7.31
CA ARG A 27 5.72 -2.43 8.08
C ARG A 27 5.73 -2.16 9.58
N GLU A 28 6.07 -0.95 9.99
CA GLU A 28 5.99 -0.52 11.39
C GLU A 28 4.54 -0.48 11.88
N GLN A 29 3.64 0.17 11.13
CA GLN A 29 2.20 0.20 11.44
C GLN A 29 1.59 -1.20 11.51
N GLN A 30 1.96 -2.09 10.58
CA GLN A 30 1.48 -3.47 10.57
C GLN A 30 1.98 -4.24 11.79
N ALA A 31 3.26 -4.13 12.15
CA ALA A 31 3.82 -4.78 13.34
C ALA A 31 3.12 -4.29 14.62
N GLU A 32 2.90 -2.98 14.75
CA GLU A 32 2.21 -2.38 15.89
C GLU A 32 0.75 -2.87 16.01
N ALA A 33 0.01 -2.90 14.90
CA ALA A 33 -1.36 -3.38 14.89
C ALA A 33 -1.45 -4.88 15.22
N LEU A 34 -0.53 -5.70 14.69
CA LEU A 34 -0.46 -7.13 15.01
C LEU A 34 -0.11 -7.37 16.49
N GLU A 35 0.78 -6.56 17.05
CA GLU A 35 1.12 -6.63 18.47
C GLU A 35 -0.03 -6.18 19.37
N ALA A 36 -0.78 -5.14 18.98
CA ALA A 36 -2.01 -4.75 19.66
C ALA A 36 -3.06 -5.86 19.64
N LEU A 37 -3.21 -6.57 18.52
CA LEU A 37 -4.06 -7.77 18.42
C LEU A 37 -3.58 -8.86 19.37
N ARG A 38 -2.27 -9.16 19.41
CA ARG A 38 -1.70 -10.12 20.36
C ARG A 38 -2.05 -9.75 21.81
N HIS A 39 -1.88 -8.49 22.18
CA HIS A 39 -2.23 -8.02 23.52
C HIS A 39 -3.71 -8.19 23.85
N ALA A 40 -4.61 -7.95 22.89
CA ALA A 40 -6.03 -8.20 23.08
C ALA A 40 -6.34 -9.70 23.26
N VAL A 41 -5.67 -10.57 22.49
CA VAL A 41 -5.77 -12.03 22.67
C VAL A 41 -5.24 -12.46 24.05
N CYS A 42 -4.10 -11.93 24.50
CA CYS A 42 -3.58 -12.19 25.85
C CYS A 42 -4.60 -11.84 26.95
N LYS A 43 -5.25 -10.67 26.83
CA LYS A 43 -6.31 -10.24 27.76
C LYS A 43 -7.49 -11.21 27.74
N LEU A 44 -7.96 -11.60 26.55
CA LEU A 44 -9.06 -12.56 26.39
C LEU A 44 -8.74 -13.91 27.04
N TYR A 45 -7.53 -14.43 26.81
CA TYR A 45 -7.10 -15.71 27.37
C TYR A 45 -6.70 -15.64 28.86
N ARG A 46 -6.56 -14.44 29.43
CA ARG A 46 -6.02 -14.17 30.78
C ARG A 46 -4.63 -14.78 30.96
N LYS A 47 -3.78 -14.65 29.93
CA LYS A 47 -2.41 -15.18 29.89
C LYS A 47 -1.42 -14.09 29.46
N GLU A 48 -0.21 -14.14 30.03
CA GLU A 48 0.88 -13.24 29.66
C GLU A 48 1.47 -13.55 28.28
N SER A 49 1.44 -14.83 27.87
CA SER A 49 1.93 -15.28 26.57
C SER A 49 0.91 -16.18 25.85
N VAL A 50 0.91 -16.09 24.53
CA VAL A 50 0.05 -16.84 23.62
C VAL A 50 0.88 -17.35 22.44
N LEU A 51 0.50 -18.49 21.88
CA LEU A 51 1.16 -19.03 20.68
C LEU A 51 0.56 -18.38 19.45
N TYR A 52 1.29 -18.40 18.33
CA TYR A 52 0.77 -17.87 17.07
C TYR A 52 -0.55 -18.54 16.66
N ALA A 53 -0.70 -19.86 16.89
CA ALA A 53 -1.93 -20.58 16.60
C ALA A 53 -3.16 -20.03 17.35
N ASP A 54 -2.98 -19.46 18.55
CA ASP A 54 -4.06 -18.84 19.32
C ASP A 54 -4.48 -17.48 18.74
N ILE A 55 -3.58 -16.82 18.01
CA ILE A 55 -3.80 -15.52 17.35
C ILE A 55 -4.35 -15.75 15.93
N GLU A 56 -3.89 -16.80 15.26
CA GLU A 56 -4.21 -17.14 13.88
C GLU A 56 -5.71 -17.26 13.61
N GLN A 57 -6.48 -17.78 14.59
CA GLN A 57 -7.94 -17.82 14.50
C GLN A 57 -8.58 -16.43 14.28
N PHE A 58 -7.94 -15.37 14.78
CA PHE A 58 -8.40 -13.99 14.65
C PHE A 58 -7.75 -13.22 13.49
N LEU A 59 -6.84 -13.83 12.74
CA LEU A 59 -6.17 -13.22 11.57
C LEU A 59 -6.96 -13.49 10.28
N LEU A 60 -8.25 -13.16 10.29
CA LEU A 60 -9.11 -13.24 9.11
C LEU A 60 -9.20 -11.87 8.42
N PHE A 61 -8.84 -11.78 7.15
CA PHE A 61 -8.82 -10.51 6.41
C PHE A 61 -9.99 -10.38 5.44
N SER A 62 -10.59 -9.19 5.37
CA SER A 62 -11.66 -8.87 4.41
C SER A 62 -11.16 -8.82 2.97
N HIS A 63 -9.89 -8.46 2.79
CA HIS A 63 -9.20 -8.46 1.52
C HIS A 63 -7.89 -9.22 1.65
N ASN A 64 -7.76 -10.33 0.92
CA ASN A 64 -6.48 -11.01 0.73
C ASN A 64 -6.00 -10.73 -0.70
N PRO A 65 -4.86 -10.03 -0.91
CA PRO A 65 -4.37 -9.72 -2.25
C PRO A 65 -4.09 -10.95 -3.13
N GLN A 66 -3.88 -12.12 -2.52
CA GLN A 66 -3.53 -13.36 -3.22
C GLN A 66 -4.75 -14.20 -3.62
N THR A 67 -5.91 -13.99 -3.01
CA THR A 67 -7.14 -14.70 -3.37
C THR A 67 -8.20 -13.67 -3.74
N ASN A 68 -8.85 -13.82 -4.90
CA ASN A 68 -10.00 -12.97 -5.30
C ASN A 68 -11.24 -13.17 -4.39
N PHE A 69 -11.03 -13.67 -3.16
CA PHE A 69 -12.04 -13.93 -2.18
C PHE A 69 -12.29 -12.66 -1.38
N TRP A 70 -13.48 -12.09 -1.57
CA TRP A 70 -13.96 -10.94 -0.85
C TRP A 70 -14.98 -11.39 0.19
N MET A 71 -14.68 -11.18 1.47
CA MET A 71 -15.69 -11.29 2.52
C MET A 71 -16.03 -9.90 3.02
N GLU A 72 -17.32 -9.64 3.17
CA GLU A 72 -17.79 -8.40 3.79
C GLU A 72 -17.22 -8.29 5.20
N ARG A 73 -16.55 -7.16 5.47
CA ARG A 73 -15.95 -6.86 6.77
C ARG A 73 -16.93 -7.01 7.93
N SER A 74 -18.20 -6.69 7.74
CA SER A 74 -19.26 -6.89 8.74
C SER A 74 -19.40 -8.36 9.15
N LYS A 75 -19.41 -9.29 8.18
CA LYS A 75 -19.51 -10.73 8.45
C LYS A 75 -18.28 -11.27 9.19
N LEU A 76 -17.10 -10.80 8.82
CA LEU A 76 -15.86 -11.17 9.50
C LEU A 76 -15.81 -10.64 10.93
N ARG A 77 -16.23 -9.39 11.13
CA ARG A 77 -16.35 -8.78 12.45
C ARG A 77 -17.25 -9.60 13.36
N GLU A 78 -18.43 -9.97 12.88
CA GLU A 78 -19.37 -10.82 13.63
C GLU A 78 -18.75 -12.18 13.96
N LYS A 79 -18.07 -12.82 13.01
CA LYS A 79 -17.40 -14.11 13.25
C LYS A 79 -16.35 -14.01 14.35
N ILE A 80 -15.49 -12.99 14.30
CA ILE A 80 -14.44 -12.78 15.31
C ILE A 80 -15.05 -12.47 16.67
N LYS A 81 -16.11 -11.66 16.70
CA LYS A 81 -16.86 -11.35 17.92
C LYS A 81 -17.46 -12.62 18.53
N GLN A 82 -18.06 -13.48 17.72
CA GLN A 82 -18.62 -14.77 18.16
C GLN A 82 -17.54 -15.72 18.71
N GLU A 83 -16.40 -15.84 18.04
CA GLU A 83 -15.28 -16.66 18.50
C GLU A 83 -14.72 -16.14 19.84
N ALA A 84 -14.56 -14.82 19.95
CA ALA A 84 -14.11 -14.15 21.18
C ALA A 84 -15.09 -14.38 22.34
N PHE A 85 -16.39 -14.21 22.12
CA PHE A 85 -17.42 -14.54 23.10
C PHE A 85 -17.38 -16.01 23.51
N GLY A 86 -17.18 -16.92 22.56
CA GLY A 86 -17.08 -18.34 22.84
C GLY A 86 -15.92 -18.69 23.78
N LEU A 87 -14.78 -18.02 23.65
CA LEU A 87 -13.66 -18.18 24.58
C LEU A 87 -13.92 -17.51 25.93
N TRP A 88 -14.46 -16.29 25.92
CA TRP A 88 -14.78 -15.56 27.15
C TRP A 88 -15.78 -16.33 28.03
N LEU A 89 -16.87 -16.84 27.44
CA LEU A 89 -17.89 -17.63 28.15
C LEU A 89 -17.34 -18.94 28.73
N LYS A 90 -16.39 -19.58 28.04
CA LYS A 90 -15.69 -20.77 28.57
C LYS A 90 -14.86 -20.43 29.80
N LEU A 91 -14.18 -19.28 29.80
CA LEU A 91 -13.34 -18.83 30.90
C LEU A 91 -14.13 -18.30 32.11
N GLU A 92 -15.32 -17.75 31.89
CA GLU A 92 -16.29 -17.41 32.96
C GLU A 92 -16.94 -18.65 33.63
N GLY A 93 -16.48 -19.85 33.26
CA GLY A 93 -16.81 -21.10 33.93
C GLY A 93 -18.05 -21.79 33.38
N GLY A 94 -18.47 -21.48 32.15
CA GLY A 94 -19.64 -22.12 31.51
C GLY A 94 -20.95 -21.94 32.29
N LYS A 95 -20.98 -21.01 33.25
CA LYS A 95 -22.13 -20.75 34.14
C LYS A 95 -23.34 -20.26 33.36
N LEU A 96 -23.07 -19.62 32.24
CA LEU A 96 -24.04 -19.10 31.30
C LEU A 96 -24.15 -20.11 30.16
N LYS A 97 -25.23 -20.90 30.12
CA LYS A 97 -25.55 -21.82 29.00
C LYS A 97 -25.99 -21.04 27.75
N ILE A 98 -25.26 -19.99 27.41
CA ILE A 98 -25.54 -19.06 26.33
C ILE A 98 -24.70 -19.50 25.13
N LYS A 99 -25.32 -19.57 23.96
CA LYS A 99 -24.58 -19.79 22.71
C LYS A 99 -23.83 -18.51 22.34
N PRO A 100 -22.57 -18.58 21.86
CA PRO A 100 -21.76 -17.41 21.55
C PRO A 100 -22.44 -16.43 20.56
N GLU A 101 -23.20 -16.97 19.60
CA GLU A 101 -23.97 -16.22 18.61
C GLU A 101 -25.01 -15.26 19.21
N PHE A 102 -25.53 -15.59 20.40
CA PHE A 102 -26.54 -14.79 21.09
C PHE A 102 -25.99 -14.11 22.35
N ALA A 103 -24.68 -14.16 22.57
CA ALA A 103 -24.06 -13.72 23.82
C ALA A 103 -24.30 -12.23 24.11
N GLU A 104 -24.11 -11.37 23.11
CA GLU A 104 -24.36 -9.93 23.26
C GLU A 104 -25.82 -9.62 23.60
N SER A 105 -26.77 -10.24 22.89
CA SER A 105 -28.20 -10.05 23.13
C SER A 105 -28.64 -10.58 24.50
N ALA A 106 -28.08 -11.72 24.92
CA ALA A 106 -28.40 -12.34 26.21
C ALA A 106 -27.77 -11.63 27.41
N LEU A 107 -26.59 -11.03 27.23
CA LEU A 107 -25.89 -10.27 28.27
C LEU A 107 -26.35 -8.81 28.33
N GLY A 108 -26.79 -8.24 27.20
CA GLY A 108 -27.15 -6.83 27.07
C GLY A 108 -25.94 -5.88 27.02
N PHE A 109 -24.72 -6.42 26.97
CA PHE A 109 -23.46 -5.67 26.84
C PHE A 109 -22.38 -6.52 26.16
N VAL A 110 -21.29 -5.88 25.72
CA VAL A 110 -20.09 -6.54 25.20
C VAL A 110 -18.97 -6.39 26.24
N PRO A 111 -18.34 -7.49 26.71
CA PRO A 111 -17.20 -7.41 27.60
C PRO A 111 -16.03 -6.65 26.98
N ASP A 112 -15.30 -5.91 27.81
CA ASP A 112 -14.16 -5.08 27.38
C ASP A 112 -13.10 -5.90 26.62
N GLU A 113 -12.86 -7.17 27.00
CA GLU A 113 -11.89 -8.03 26.31
C GLU A 113 -12.35 -8.41 24.90
N VAL A 114 -13.66 -8.65 24.73
CA VAL A 114 -14.25 -8.97 23.42
C VAL A 114 -14.26 -7.74 22.54
N GLN A 115 -14.65 -6.58 23.08
CA GLN A 115 -14.62 -5.31 22.35
C GLN A 115 -13.19 -4.95 21.92
N GLY A 116 -12.23 -4.99 22.84
CA GLY A 116 -10.83 -4.68 22.56
C GLY A 116 -10.21 -5.58 21.50
N LEU A 117 -10.57 -6.87 21.46
CA LEU A 117 -10.14 -7.77 20.39
C LEU A 117 -10.74 -7.38 19.03
N THR A 118 -12.04 -7.09 18.98
CA THR A 118 -12.69 -6.72 17.71
C THR A 118 -12.12 -5.42 17.14
N GLU A 119 -11.83 -4.43 17.99
CA GLU A 119 -11.21 -3.17 17.59
C GLU A 119 -9.77 -3.35 17.11
N ALA A 120 -8.98 -4.18 17.82
CA ALA A 120 -7.62 -4.49 17.40
C ALA A 120 -7.60 -5.23 16.06
N TRP A 121 -8.48 -6.20 15.86
CA TRP A 121 -8.64 -6.89 14.57
C TRP A 121 -8.98 -5.90 13.45
N GLU A 122 -9.93 -4.99 13.69
CA GLU A 122 -10.34 -4.00 12.71
C GLU A 122 -9.21 -3.07 12.25
N ALA A 123 -8.23 -2.81 13.13
CA ALA A 123 -7.02 -2.07 12.78
C ALA A 123 -6.10 -2.88 11.87
N VAL A 124 -5.88 -4.16 12.17
CA VAL A 124 -5.07 -5.06 11.33
C VAL A 124 -5.72 -5.25 9.95
N ASP A 125 -7.05 -5.43 9.89
CA ASP A 125 -7.81 -5.58 8.64
C ASP A 125 -7.67 -4.35 7.72
N LYS A 126 -7.66 -3.13 8.28
CA LYS A 126 -7.46 -1.89 7.49
C LYS A 126 -6.08 -1.82 6.84
N LEU A 127 -5.06 -2.34 7.50
CA LEU A 127 -3.68 -2.28 7.02
C LEU A 127 -3.38 -3.35 5.97
N GLY A 128 -4.13 -4.45 5.98
CA GLY A 128 -4.09 -5.48 4.93
C GLY A 128 -2.69 -6.05 4.69
N THR A 129 -2.17 -6.83 5.64
CA THR A 129 -0.89 -7.55 5.44
C THR A 129 -1.11 -8.84 4.65
N GLU A 130 -0.22 -9.11 3.70
CA GLU A 130 -0.28 -10.35 2.92
C GLU A 130 0.11 -11.58 3.74
N ASN A 131 0.96 -11.40 4.77
CA ASN A 131 1.48 -12.51 5.55
C ASN A 131 1.87 -12.09 7.00
N PRO A 132 0.90 -12.10 7.94
CA PRO A 132 1.16 -11.77 9.34
C PRO A 132 2.24 -12.62 10.00
N ARG A 133 2.40 -13.88 9.57
CA ARG A 133 3.38 -14.82 10.14
C ARG A 133 4.81 -14.31 9.99
N ARG A 134 5.12 -13.51 8.96
CA ARG A 134 6.46 -12.93 8.78
C ARG A 134 6.86 -11.97 9.88
N TYR A 135 5.90 -11.35 10.56
CA TYR A 135 6.14 -10.45 11.67
C TYR A 135 6.33 -11.21 12.99
N TRP A 136 6.00 -12.51 13.05
CA TRP A 136 6.02 -13.26 14.30
C TRP A 136 7.41 -13.80 14.65
N SER A 137 7.83 -13.61 15.90
CA SER A 137 9.05 -14.20 16.46
C SER A 137 8.68 -15.35 17.40
N ASP A 138 8.93 -16.61 16.99
CA ASP A 138 8.61 -17.78 17.83
C ASP A 138 9.37 -17.80 19.16
N THR A 139 10.61 -17.28 19.18
CA THR A 139 11.44 -17.20 20.38
C THR A 139 10.95 -16.15 21.39
N ALA A 140 10.48 -14.99 20.92
CA ALA A 140 9.99 -13.92 21.77
C ALA A 140 8.47 -14.01 22.03
N GLN A 141 7.75 -14.83 21.26
CA GLN A 141 6.29 -14.95 21.27
C GLN A 141 5.58 -13.59 21.09
N GLN A 142 6.14 -12.75 20.21
CA GLN A 142 5.71 -11.38 19.95
C GLN A 142 5.87 -11.04 18.47
N PHE A 143 5.10 -10.06 18.00
CA PHE A 143 5.30 -9.48 16.68
C PHE A 143 6.46 -8.48 16.70
N LYS A 144 7.20 -8.42 15.59
CA LYS A 144 8.35 -7.55 15.39
C LYS A 144 8.30 -6.93 14.01
N THR A 145 8.80 -5.71 13.91
CA THR A 145 8.93 -5.01 12.63
C THR A 145 9.86 -5.76 11.70
N VAL A 146 9.39 -6.02 10.47
CA VAL A 146 10.20 -6.63 9.42
C VAL A 146 11.02 -5.53 8.72
N PRO A 147 12.36 -5.54 8.79
CA PRO A 147 13.17 -4.53 8.12
C PRO A 147 13.11 -4.70 6.60
N VAL A 148 13.30 -3.60 5.86
CA VAL A 148 13.48 -3.66 4.40
C VAL A 148 14.88 -4.15 4.08
N THR A 149 14.97 -5.33 3.49
CA THR A 149 16.23 -6.02 3.21
C THR A 149 17.02 -5.31 2.10
N ALA A 150 18.35 -5.51 2.07
CA ALA A 150 19.19 -4.95 1.00
C ALA A 150 18.78 -5.46 -0.39
N THR A 151 18.31 -6.70 -0.49
CA THR A 151 17.78 -7.27 -1.72
C THR A 151 16.51 -6.55 -2.19
N GLU A 152 15.57 -6.25 -1.29
CA GLU A 152 14.38 -5.46 -1.62
C GLU A 152 14.72 -4.04 -2.04
N GLN A 153 15.66 -3.38 -1.36
CA GLN A 153 16.11 -2.03 -1.74
C GLN A 153 16.68 -2.01 -3.16
N ASN A 154 17.54 -2.99 -3.49
CA ASN A 154 18.13 -3.12 -4.82
C ASN A 154 17.07 -3.37 -5.90
N GLU A 155 16.05 -4.19 -5.62
CA GLU A 155 14.99 -4.48 -6.59
C GLU A 155 14.02 -3.31 -6.77
N ILE A 156 13.74 -2.54 -5.71
CA ILE A 156 13.01 -1.25 -5.82
C ILE A 156 13.81 -0.26 -6.68
N GLU A 157 15.13 -0.17 -6.47
CA GLU A 157 16.00 0.69 -7.29
C GLU A 157 16.00 0.25 -8.76
N ARG A 158 16.09 -1.05 -9.03
CA ARG A 158 15.99 -1.61 -10.39
C ARG A 158 14.65 -1.27 -11.02
N ARG A 159 13.54 -1.43 -10.29
CA ARG A 159 12.21 -1.02 -10.78
C ARG A 159 12.16 0.49 -11.10
N ASN A 160 12.84 1.33 -10.32
CA ASN A 160 12.89 2.76 -10.54
C ASN A 160 13.97 3.21 -11.54
N THR A 161 14.76 2.28 -12.06
CA THR A 161 15.72 2.51 -13.12
C THR A 161 15.00 2.50 -14.46
N MET A 162 15.02 3.66 -15.14
CA MET A 162 14.38 3.84 -16.44
C MET A 162 15.37 3.50 -17.55
N MET A 163 14.92 2.67 -18.48
CA MET A 163 15.69 2.17 -19.60
C MET A 163 15.07 2.58 -20.93
N VAL A 164 15.92 2.66 -21.95
CA VAL A 164 15.55 2.96 -23.34
C VAL A 164 15.98 1.80 -24.22
N HIS A 165 15.08 1.31 -25.08
CA HIS A 165 15.37 0.20 -26.00
C HIS A 165 16.41 0.54 -27.08
N LYS A 166 16.51 1.81 -27.46
CA LYS A 166 17.44 2.31 -28.48
C LYS A 166 18.22 3.51 -27.94
N PRO A 167 19.56 3.43 -27.78
CA PRO A 167 20.34 4.53 -27.21
C PRO A 167 20.21 5.84 -28.00
N GLU A 168 19.96 5.76 -29.31
CA GLU A 168 19.70 6.90 -30.20
C GLU A 168 18.50 7.77 -29.77
N LEU A 169 17.55 7.21 -29.00
CA LEU A 169 16.39 7.96 -28.51
C LEU A 169 16.73 8.83 -27.30
N LYS A 170 17.83 8.57 -26.60
CA LYS A 170 18.27 9.36 -25.43
C LYS A 170 18.26 10.88 -25.68
N PRO A 171 18.95 11.42 -26.71
CA PRO A 171 18.94 12.87 -26.97
C PRO A 171 17.55 13.42 -27.32
N ILE A 172 16.68 12.59 -27.93
CA ILE A 172 15.31 12.98 -28.26
C ILE A 172 14.50 13.14 -26.96
N ILE A 173 14.63 12.21 -26.03
CA ILE A 173 13.92 12.24 -24.74
C ILE A 173 14.39 13.44 -23.91
N GLU A 174 15.69 13.73 -23.87
CA GLU A 174 16.24 14.90 -23.19
C GLU A 174 15.68 16.21 -23.77
N LYS A 175 15.65 16.33 -25.10
CA LYS A 175 15.04 17.48 -25.77
C LYS A 175 13.55 17.60 -25.42
N LEU A 176 12.78 16.52 -25.46
CA LEU A 176 11.37 16.54 -25.09
C LEU A 176 11.14 16.98 -23.63
N ARG A 177 12.00 16.57 -22.70
CA ARG A 177 11.94 17.03 -21.29
C ARG A 177 12.16 18.55 -21.18
N GLN A 178 13.15 19.09 -21.89
CA GLN A 178 13.40 20.53 -21.91
C GLN A 178 12.22 21.31 -22.49
N GLU A 179 11.60 20.80 -23.56
CA GLU A 179 10.43 21.43 -24.18
C GLU A 179 9.23 21.47 -23.23
N VAL A 180 8.99 20.40 -22.47
CA VAL A 180 7.96 20.37 -21.43
C VAL A 180 8.23 21.39 -20.32
N GLN A 181 9.49 21.51 -19.88
CA GLN A 181 9.87 22.50 -18.87
C GLN A 181 9.63 23.92 -19.37
N LEU A 182 10.00 24.23 -20.62
CA LEU A 182 9.75 25.54 -21.22
C LEU A 182 8.25 25.85 -21.35
N LEU A 183 7.43 24.86 -21.72
CA LEU A 183 5.97 25.01 -21.77
C LEU A 183 5.40 25.33 -20.37
N ASN A 184 5.84 24.62 -19.34
CA ASN A 184 5.39 24.84 -17.96
C ASN A 184 5.87 26.19 -17.41
N LEU A 185 7.13 26.57 -17.66
CA LEU A 185 7.65 27.89 -17.29
C LEU A 185 6.86 29.00 -17.97
N SER A 186 6.58 28.87 -19.27
CA SER A 186 5.76 29.84 -20.00
C SER A 186 4.35 29.97 -19.43
N ASN A 187 3.75 28.85 -19.00
CA ASN A 187 2.46 28.85 -18.32
C ASN A 187 2.48 29.57 -16.96
N ILE A 188 3.55 29.40 -16.18
CA ILE A 188 3.71 30.07 -14.87
C ILE A 188 3.95 31.57 -15.04
N TYR A 189 4.86 31.97 -15.94
CA TYR A 189 5.33 33.35 -16.02
C TYR A 189 4.42 34.28 -16.84
N HIS A 190 3.70 33.74 -17.83
CA HIS A 190 2.93 34.58 -18.76
C HIS A 190 1.42 34.40 -18.66
N ASP A 191 0.90 33.63 -17.68
CA ASP A 191 -0.54 33.30 -17.56
C ASP A 191 -1.12 32.85 -18.94
N ALA A 192 -0.29 32.26 -19.80
CA ALA A 192 -0.48 32.30 -21.26
C ALA A 192 -1.62 31.40 -21.77
N GLY A 193 -2.36 30.75 -20.87
CA GLY A 193 -3.45 29.85 -21.23
C GLY A 193 -3.01 28.74 -22.17
N ILE A 194 -1.73 28.32 -22.14
CA ILE A 194 -1.23 27.27 -23.02
C ILE A 194 -1.96 25.99 -22.62
N ASN A 195 -2.82 25.56 -23.54
CA ASN A 195 -3.63 24.37 -23.40
C ASN A 195 -3.33 23.42 -24.57
N MET A 196 -3.82 22.19 -24.46
CA MET A 196 -3.60 21.18 -25.50
C MET A 196 -4.14 21.60 -26.88
N ALA A 197 -5.18 22.44 -26.95
CA ALA A 197 -5.69 22.92 -28.23
C ALA A 197 -4.69 23.84 -28.93
N LYS A 198 -4.03 24.73 -28.17
CA LYS A 198 -2.97 25.59 -28.71
C LYS A 198 -1.76 24.78 -29.15
N ILE A 199 -1.34 23.80 -28.33
CA ILE A 199 -0.23 22.90 -28.67
C ILE A 199 -0.54 22.11 -29.95
N ARG A 200 -1.76 21.60 -30.14
CA ARG A 200 -2.16 20.92 -31.38
C ARG A 200 -2.01 21.80 -32.63
N GLN A 201 -2.19 23.12 -32.50
CA GLN A 201 -2.08 24.04 -33.61
C GLN A 201 -0.63 24.44 -33.89
N THR A 202 0.15 24.72 -32.85
CA THR A 202 1.51 25.28 -32.99
C THR A 202 2.60 24.22 -33.00
N ARG A 203 2.37 23.11 -32.29
CA ARG A 203 3.35 22.04 -32.04
C ARG A 203 2.69 20.64 -32.02
N PRO A 204 2.02 20.24 -33.11
CA PRO A 204 1.32 18.95 -33.17
C PRO A 204 2.24 17.75 -32.91
N GLU A 205 3.53 17.87 -33.21
CA GLU A 205 4.55 16.84 -33.00
C GLU A 205 4.75 16.45 -31.53
N LEU A 206 4.47 17.36 -30.58
CA LEU A 206 4.61 17.09 -29.16
C LEU A 206 3.42 16.32 -28.58
N VAL A 207 2.24 16.43 -29.21
CA VAL A 207 0.96 15.93 -28.68
C VAL A 207 1.00 14.46 -28.25
N PRO A 208 1.62 13.52 -29.01
CA PRO A 208 1.67 12.12 -28.60
C PRO A 208 2.47 11.87 -27.31
N PHE A 209 3.41 12.75 -27.00
CA PHE A 209 4.34 12.61 -25.88
C PHE A 209 3.91 13.36 -24.62
N LEU A 210 2.86 14.18 -24.69
CA LEU A 210 2.42 15.01 -23.57
C LEU A 210 1.24 14.40 -22.82
N GLY A 211 1.41 14.26 -21.51
CA GLY A 211 0.33 14.19 -20.54
C GLY A 211 -0.01 15.58 -19.99
N ARG A 212 -1.18 15.71 -19.35
CA ARG A 212 -1.64 16.96 -18.75
C ARG A 212 -2.32 16.73 -17.41
N LYS A 213 -2.20 17.69 -16.50
CA LYS A 213 -2.92 17.74 -15.23
C LYS A 213 -3.47 19.15 -15.00
N ASP A 214 -4.73 19.25 -14.60
CA ASP A 214 -5.31 20.51 -14.14
C ASP A 214 -4.79 20.77 -12.71
N VAL A 215 -4.08 21.88 -12.51
CA VAL A 215 -3.41 22.18 -11.23
C VAL A 215 -4.04 23.35 -10.49
N GLY A 216 -4.91 24.11 -11.16
CA GLY A 216 -5.59 25.24 -10.54
C GLY A 216 -6.44 26.01 -11.51
N THR A 217 -7.03 27.10 -11.02
CA THR A 217 -7.75 28.08 -11.84
C THR A 217 -7.23 29.46 -11.48
N VAL A 218 -6.63 30.16 -12.45
CA VAL A 218 -6.19 31.55 -12.31
C VAL A 218 -7.09 32.40 -13.19
N LYS A 219 -7.79 33.39 -12.61
CA LYS A 219 -8.69 34.32 -13.33
C LYS A 219 -9.76 33.62 -14.20
N GLY A 220 -10.29 32.47 -13.76
CA GLY A 220 -11.30 31.71 -14.49
C GLY A 220 -10.76 30.80 -15.61
N LEU A 221 -9.45 30.83 -15.87
CA LEU A 221 -8.77 29.92 -16.79
C LEU A 221 -8.14 28.77 -16.00
N LYS A 222 -8.38 27.53 -16.44
CA LYS A 222 -7.73 26.35 -15.87
C LYS A 222 -6.23 26.39 -16.19
N THR A 223 -5.40 26.37 -15.17
CA THR A 223 -3.94 26.24 -15.32
C THR A 223 -3.62 24.77 -15.50
N THR A 224 -2.99 24.44 -16.62
CA THR A 224 -2.59 23.07 -16.98
C THR A 224 -1.08 22.93 -16.82
N GLU A 225 -0.66 21.90 -16.11
CA GLU A 225 0.72 21.43 -16.10
C GLU A 225 0.85 20.28 -17.11
N PHE A 226 1.87 20.38 -17.96
CA PHE A 226 2.22 19.35 -18.91
C PHE A 226 3.33 18.47 -18.33
N PHE A 227 3.30 17.19 -18.66
CA PHE A 227 4.37 16.26 -18.31
C PHE A 227 4.64 15.32 -19.48
N LEU A 228 5.83 14.75 -19.53
CA LEU A 228 6.18 13.77 -20.56
C LEU A 228 5.51 12.43 -20.23
N ASN A 229 4.82 11.82 -21.20
CA ASN A 229 4.34 10.44 -21.13
C ASN A 229 5.52 9.49 -21.29
N GLU A 230 6.29 9.35 -20.23
CA GLU A 230 7.52 8.55 -20.21
C GLU A 230 7.27 7.08 -20.54
N LYS A 231 6.09 6.53 -20.25
CA LYS A 231 5.73 5.14 -20.59
C LYS A 231 5.79 4.83 -22.10
N MET A 232 5.74 5.86 -22.95
CA MET A 232 5.86 5.70 -24.41
C MET A 232 7.33 5.62 -24.87
N LEU A 233 8.28 6.01 -24.01
CA LEU A 233 9.68 6.25 -24.37
C LEU A 233 10.66 5.46 -23.50
N LEU A 234 10.25 5.17 -22.27
CA LEU A 234 11.03 4.56 -21.21
C LEU A 234 10.27 3.37 -20.62
N HIS A 235 10.99 2.33 -20.25
CA HIS A 235 10.47 1.22 -19.44
C HIS A 235 11.29 1.06 -18.17
N SER A 236 10.68 0.47 -17.15
CA SER A 236 11.38 0.08 -15.92
C SER A 236 12.30 -1.11 -16.18
N ALA A 237 13.44 -1.20 -15.49
CA ALA A 237 14.31 -2.38 -15.57
C ALA A 237 13.69 -3.61 -14.88
N ASN A 238 12.74 -3.43 -13.96
CA ASN A 238 12.03 -4.52 -13.30
C ASN A 238 10.57 -4.12 -13.00
N PRO A 239 9.70 -4.02 -14.03
CA PRO A 239 8.36 -3.45 -13.88
C PRO A 239 7.43 -4.30 -13.00
N ASP A 240 7.65 -5.61 -12.95
CA ASP A 240 6.76 -6.57 -12.28
C ASP A 240 7.13 -6.77 -10.80
N TYR A 241 8.23 -6.20 -10.35
CA TYR A 241 8.66 -6.34 -8.97
C TYR A 241 7.76 -5.56 -8.00
N LYS A 242 7.27 -6.29 -6.99
CA LYS A 242 6.51 -5.77 -5.87
C LYS A 242 7.16 -6.26 -4.57
N ALA A 243 7.55 -5.32 -3.72
CA ALA A 243 8.13 -5.63 -2.42
C ALA A 243 7.05 -6.17 -1.46
N PHE A 244 7.48 -6.90 -0.42
CA PHE A 244 6.55 -7.45 0.56
C PHE A 244 5.81 -6.34 1.34
N ASP A 245 4.48 -6.43 1.42
CA ASP A 245 3.56 -5.40 1.93
C ASP A 245 3.59 -4.06 1.17
N GLU A 246 4.16 -4.04 -0.04
CA GLU A 246 3.93 -2.94 -0.98
C GLU A 246 2.49 -3.02 -1.54
N GLN A 247 1.86 -1.88 -1.87
CA GLN A 247 0.49 -1.85 -2.42
C GLN A 247 0.53 -1.56 -3.90
#